data_AF-J9RNQ9-F1
#
_entry.id   AF-J9RNQ9-F1
#
_cell.length_a   1.000
_cell.length_b   1.000
_cell.length_c   1.000
_cell.angle_alpha   90.00
_cell.angle_beta   90.00
_cell.angle_gamma   90.00
#
_symmetry.space_group_name_H-M   'P 1'
#
loop_
_entity.id
_entity.type
_entity.pdbx_description
1 polymer ?
#
loop_
_entity_poly.entity_id
_entity_poly.type
_entity_poly.pdbx_seq_one_letter_code
_entity_poly.pdbx_strand_id
1 'polypeptide(L)'
;PFPAPHKEVVVVLAEWWKSDTEAVINEALKSGLAPNVSDAHTINGHPGAVSTCSSQGGFTLPVQSGKTYMLRLINAALNEELFFKI
;
A
#
# COMPACT_ATOMS: atom_id res chain seq x y z
N PRO A 1 29.79 -2.86 -7.61
CA PRO A 1 28.66 -3.76 -7.31
C PRO A 1 28.27 -3.67 -5.82
N PHE A 2 26.98 -3.62 -5.50
CA PHE A 2 26.52 -3.64 -4.10
C PHE A 2 26.62 -5.05 -3.50
N PRO A 3 26.86 -5.20 -2.18
CA PRO A 3 26.82 -6.51 -1.52
C PRO A 3 25.46 -7.18 -1.69
N ALA A 4 25.46 -8.50 -1.86
CA ALA A 4 24.22 -9.27 -1.91
C ALA A 4 23.42 -9.07 -0.60
N PRO A 5 22.12 -8.73 -0.66
CA PRO A 5 21.31 -8.56 0.53
C PRO A 5 21.06 -9.91 1.22
N HIS A 6 20.75 -9.87 2.51
CA HIS A 6 20.33 -11.07 3.25
C HIS A 6 18.98 -11.60 2.75
N LYS A 7 18.06 -10.68 2.43
CA LYS A 7 16.76 -10.99 1.86
C LYS A 7 16.25 -9.84 0.99
N GLU A 8 15.52 -10.20 -0.05
CA GLU A 8 14.79 -9.27 -0.89
C GLU A 8 13.29 -9.39 -0.62
N VAL A 9 12.59 -8.26 -0.56
CA VAL A 9 11.17 -8.21 -0.20
C VAL A 9 10.46 -7.22 -1.10
N VAL A 10 9.37 -7.67 -1.72
CA VAL A 10 8.48 -6.79 -2.49
C VAL A 10 7.54 -6.06 -1.52
N VAL A 11 7.48 -4.74 -1.67
CA VAL A 11 6.62 -3.85 -0.88
C VAL A 11 5.73 -3.11 -1.86
N VAL A 12 4.47 -3.53 -1.96
CA VAL A 12 3.47 -2.91 -2.83
C VAL A 12 2.69 -1.88 -2.02
N LEU A 13 2.74 -0.63 -2.45
CA LEU A 13 1.89 0.44 -1.94
C LEU A 13 0.65 0.51 -2.82
N ALA A 14 -0.55 0.58 -2.24
CA ALA A 14 -1.79 0.62 -3.00
C ALA A 14 -2.90 1.35 -2.24
N GLU A 15 -4.05 1.49 -2.87
CA GLU A 15 -5.27 2.08 -2.31
C GLU A 15 -6.36 1.02 -2.15
N TRP A 16 -7.25 1.23 -1.18
CA TRP A 16 -8.38 0.35 -0.89
C TRP A 16 -9.65 1.16 -0.69
N TRP A 17 -10.74 0.70 -1.32
CA TRP A 17 -12.09 1.24 -1.15
C TRP A 17 -12.97 0.18 -0.49
N LYS A 18 -13.84 0.64 0.42
CA LYS A 18 -14.91 -0.15 1.00
C LYS A 18 -16.03 -0.38 0.00
N SER A 19 -16.23 0.59 -0.90
CA SER A 19 -17.14 0.47 -2.04
C SER A 19 -16.54 -0.38 -3.15
N ASP A 20 -17.39 -0.94 -4.00
CA ASP A 20 -16.95 -1.62 -5.23
C ASP A 20 -16.17 -0.64 -6.13
N THR A 21 -14.94 -1.00 -6.52
CA THR A 21 -14.08 -0.16 -7.36
C THR A 21 -14.68 0.13 -8.73
N GLU A 22 -15.45 -0.80 -9.30
CA GLU A 22 -16.18 -0.57 -10.55
C GLU A 22 -17.30 0.45 -10.35
N ALA A 23 -17.97 0.45 -9.20
CA ALA A 23 -18.96 1.48 -8.91
C ALA A 23 -18.30 2.86 -8.77
N VAL A 24 -17.14 2.94 -8.11
CA VAL A 24 -16.38 4.19 -7.93
C VAL A 24 -15.99 4.80 -9.28
N ILE A 25 -15.42 4.01 -10.20
CA ILE A 25 -15.03 4.53 -11.53
C ILE A 25 -16.25 4.85 -12.40
N ASN A 26 -17.31 4.05 -12.35
CA ASN A 26 -18.53 4.32 -13.13
C ASN A 26 -19.22 5.61 -12.69
N GLU A 27 -19.22 5.93 -11.39
CA GLU A 27 -19.72 7.22 -10.88
C GLU A 27 -18.87 8.40 -11.37
N ALA A 28 -17.54 8.28 -11.32
CA ALA A 28 -16.62 9.29 -11.82
C ALA A 28 -16.83 9.55 -13.32
N LEU A 29 -16.94 8.49 -14.12
CA LEU A 29 -17.20 8.59 -15.56
C LEU A 29 -18.55 9.25 -15.87
N LYS A 30 -19.59 8.92 -15.10
CA LYS A 30 -20.94 9.49 -15.30
C LYS A 30 -21.03 10.95 -14.88
N SER A 31 -20.38 11.33 -13.79
CA SER A 31 -20.40 12.69 -13.26
C SER A 31 -19.41 13.63 -13.94
N GLY A 32 -18.35 13.08 -14.54
CA GLY A 32 -17.21 13.84 -15.06
C GLY A 32 -16.29 14.38 -13.97
N LEU A 33 -16.49 13.98 -12.71
CA LEU A 33 -15.66 14.37 -11.56
C LEU A 33 -14.60 13.31 -11.28
N ALA A 34 -13.65 13.65 -10.40
CA ALA A 34 -12.66 12.70 -9.92
C ALA A 34 -13.32 11.54 -9.13
N PRO A 35 -12.72 10.34 -9.13
CA PRO A 35 -13.14 9.24 -8.26
C PRO A 35 -13.13 9.62 -6.79
N ASN A 36 -13.95 8.93 -5.99
CA ASN A 36 -13.94 9.09 -4.54
C ASN A 36 -12.56 8.71 -3.97
N VAL A 37 -12.12 9.46 -2.95
CA VAL A 37 -10.87 9.17 -2.22
C VAL A 37 -10.96 7.77 -1.60
N SER A 38 -9.83 7.05 -1.60
CA SER A 38 -9.74 5.73 -0.99
C SER A 38 -10.01 5.75 0.51
N ASP A 39 -10.57 4.66 1.03
CA ASP A 39 -10.84 4.50 2.46
C ASP A 39 -9.54 4.20 3.24
N ALA A 40 -8.52 3.64 2.58
CA ALA A 40 -7.20 3.43 3.14
C ALA A 40 -6.11 3.26 2.06
N HIS A 41 -4.89 3.72 2.37
CA HIS A 41 -3.68 3.21 1.74
C HIS A 41 -3.26 1.89 2.36
N THR A 42 -2.61 1.04 1.58
CA THR A 42 -2.18 -0.29 2.01
C THR A 42 -0.71 -0.55 1.70
N ILE A 43 -0.09 -1.40 2.52
CA ILE A 43 1.19 -2.02 2.24
C ILE A 43 0.95 -3.53 2.10
N ASN A 44 1.24 -4.09 0.93
CA ASN A 44 0.97 -5.50 0.60
C ASN A 44 -0.48 -5.91 0.91
N GLY A 45 -1.45 -5.05 0.61
CA GLY A 45 -2.88 -5.30 0.83
C GLY A 45 -3.36 -5.10 2.28
N HIS A 46 -2.48 -4.71 3.21
CA HIS A 46 -2.86 -4.43 4.58
C HIS A 46 -2.93 -2.91 4.83
N PRO A 47 -4.06 -2.37 5.31
CA PRO A 47 -4.22 -0.94 5.61
C PRO A 47 -3.49 -0.49 6.88
N GLY A 48 -2.88 -1.43 7.63
CA GLY A 48 -2.26 -1.14 8.90
C GLY A 48 -3.29 -0.94 10.01
N ALA A 49 -2.96 -0.12 11.02
CA ALA A 49 -3.85 0.16 12.13
C ALA A 49 -4.91 1.19 11.73
N VAL A 50 -6.17 0.77 11.63
CA VAL A 50 -7.31 1.63 11.32
C VAL A 50 -8.12 1.85 12.62
N SER A 51 -8.42 3.10 12.96
CA SER A 51 -9.01 3.49 14.25
C SER A 51 -10.32 2.79 14.61
N THR A 52 -11.10 2.36 13.61
CA THR A 52 -12.42 1.74 13.77
C THR A 52 -12.40 0.22 13.62
N CYS A 53 -11.25 -0.38 13.31
CA CYS A 53 -11.14 -1.82 13.09
C CYS A 53 -10.11 -2.42 14.05
N SER A 54 -10.54 -3.39 14.85
CA SER A 54 -9.67 -4.10 15.79
C SER A 54 -8.67 -5.06 15.12
N SER A 55 -8.57 -5.05 13.78
CA SER A 55 -7.64 -5.91 13.05
C SER A 55 -6.19 -5.49 13.34
N GLN A 56 -5.51 -6.31 14.15
CA GLN A 56 -4.16 -6.14 14.68
C GLN A 56 -3.02 -6.30 13.65
N GLY A 57 -3.23 -5.98 12.37
CA GLY A 57 -2.32 -6.44 11.32
C GLY A 57 -1.98 -5.40 10.24
N GLY A 58 -0.76 -4.90 10.28
CA GLY A 58 -0.05 -4.35 9.11
C GLY A 58 0.93 -5.37 8.55
N PHE A 59 1.53 -5.05 7.41
CA PHE A 59 2.65 -5.83 6.89
C PHE A 59 3.86 -5.74 7.85
N THR A 60 4.34 -6.87 8.35
CA THR A 60 5.53 -6.95 9.21
C THR A 60 6.66 -7.67 8.50
N LEU A 61 7.84 -7.07 8.46
CA LEU A 61 9.07 -7.70 7.99
C LEU A 61 9.98 -8.03 9.19
N PRO A 62 10.11 -9.30 9.60
CA PRO A 62 11.08 -9.67 10.62
C PRO A 62 12.51 -9.45 10.10
N VAL A 63 13.33 -8.79 10.90
CA VAL A 63 14.73 -8.46 10.58
C VAL A 63 15.69 -8.99 11.64
N GLN A 64 16.93 -9.24 11.23
CA GLN A 64 18.04 -9.60 12.09
C GLN A 64 19.04 -8.44 12.19
N SER A 65 19.56 -8.19 13.38
CA SER A 65 20.55 -7.13 13.61
C SER A 65 21.80 -7.34 12.75
N GLY A 66 22.31 -6.26 12.16
CA GLY A 66 23.50 -6.26 11.30
C GLY A 66 23.32 -6.86 9.90
N LYS A 67 22.09 -7.21 9.49
CA LYS A 67 21.79 -7.70 8.13
C LYS A 67 21.22 -6.59 7.25
N THR A 68 21.54 -6.63 5.95
CA THR A 68 21.02 -5.71 4.93
C THR A 68 19.87 -6.35 4.18
N TYR A 69 18.79 -5.60 3.96
CA TYR A 69 17.59 -6.04 3.24
C TYR A 69 17.36 -5.14 2.02
N MET A 70 16.98 -5.73 0.89
CA MET A 70 16.57 -4.98 -0.30
C MET A 70 15.06 -4.93 -0.36
N LEU A 71 14.49 -3.73 -0.16
CA LEU A 71 13.08 -3.49 -0.40
C LEU A 71 12.86 -3.10 -1.85
N ARG A 72 12.00 -3.86 -2.54
CA ARG A 72 11.57 -3.59 -3.91
C ARG A 72 10.22 -2.90 -3.82
N LEU A 73 10.25 -1.57 -3.71
CA LEU A 73 9.06 -0.74 -3.63
C LEU A 73 8.37 -0.65 -4.98
N ILE A 74 7.06 -0.86 -4.97
CA ILE A 74 6.18 -0.71 -6.13
C ILE A 74 5.05 0.23 -5.69
N ASN A 75 4.89 1.36 -6.37
CA ASN A 75 3.68 2.18 -6.22
C ASN A 75 2.62 1.64 -7.19
N ALA A 76 1.57 1.04 -6.64
CA ALA A 76 0.38 0.56 -7.34
C ALA A 76 -0.89 1.31 -6.87
N ALA A 77 -0.74 2.48 -6.24
CA ALA A 77 -1.84 3.41 -6.04
C ALA A 77 -2.32 3.93 -7.40
N LEU A 78 -3.62 4.24 -7.50
CA LEU A 78 -4.24 4.59 -8.76
C LEU A 78 -4.07 6.07 -9.09
N ASN A 79 -4.16 6.94 -8.08
CA ASN A 79 -4.20 8.39 -8.28
C ASN A 79 -3.18 9.20 -7.48
N GLU A 80 -2.34 8.55 -6.65
CA GLU A 80 -1.48 9.26 -5.69
C GLU A 80 0.01 8.92 -5.78
N GLU A 81 0.83 9.94 -5.59
CA GLU A 81 2.25 9.80 -5.28
C GLU A 81 2.42 9.61 -3.77
N LEU A 82 3.13 8.55 -3.37
CA LEU A 82 3.25 8.18 -1.96
C LEU A 82 4.66 8.43 -1.43
N PHE A 83 4.73 9.16 -0.33
CA PHE A 83 5.95 9.24 0.48
C PHE A 83 6.10 7.98 1.34
N PHE A 84 7.30 7.41 1.36
CA PHE A 84 7.61 6.22 2.14
C PHE A 84 8.80 6.46 3.08
N LYS A 85 8.71 5.97 4.32
CA LYS A 85 9.80 5.96 5.31
C LYS A 85 9.76 4.67 6.13
N ILE A 86 10.91 4.28 6.68
CA ILE A 86 11.10 3.17 7.62
C ILE A 86 11.49 3.77 8.98
#